data_AF-A0A8T7DXP3-F1
#
_entry.id   AF-A0A8T7DXP3-F1
#
_cell.length_a   1.000
_cell.length_b   1.000
_cell.length_c   1.000
_cell.angle_alpha   90.00
_cell.angle_beta   90.00
_cell.angle_gamma   90.00
#
_symmetry.space_group_name_H-M   'P 1'
#
loop_
_entity.id
_entity.type
_entity.pdbx_description
1 polymer ?
#
loop_
_entity_poly.entity_id
_entity_poly.type
_entity_poly.pdbx_seq_one_letter_code
_entity_poly.pdbx_strand_id
1 'polypeptide(L)'
;MLLLQGGPALSGFERDRRADELGRVDPAVTGVQADFLYAVWLHGEADAGATARLHELLAATGAYGHAASHLIVAPRPGTISPWSSKATDIAHTAGLAQVVRIERALVWRLDGAALPISGELRELLHDRMTEAVFAGPDDLATLMPTGSARDGSHVALGKDGEAALRAANVEMGLSLSDPEIAYLADGFAALGRDPTDTELMMFAQANSEHCRHKIFNASWQIDGVPLDGSLFDRIRHTHRSNPGRVLVAYSDNSAVSAGYSADRLLPPPESGSYRYEFEAVNLLMKVETHNHPTAISPYPGAATGSGGEIRDEGATGIGRRPKAGLTGFAVSHLRIPTLPQPWEESAGRPSHIASALDIMLDGPIGAARFNNEFGRPALCGFFRSFE
;
A
#
# COMPACT_ATOMS: atom_id res chain seq x y z
N MET A 1 6.70 -25.29 -12.57
CA MET A 1 6.74 -24.67 -11.23
C MET A 1 7.45 -25.63 -10.31
N LEU A 2 8.52 -25.18 -9.65
CA LEU A 2 9.26 -25.95 -8.64
C LEU A 2 8.76 -25.53 -7.26
N LEU A 3 8.52 -26.49 -6.38
CA LEU A 3 8.03 -26.26 -5.02
C LEU A 3 9.09 -26.67 -4.01
N LEU A 4 9.53 -25.71 -3.20
CA LEU A 4 10.60 -25.90 -2.23
C LEU A 4 10.08 -25.68 -0.81
N GLN A 5 10.36 -26.64 0.07
CA GLN A 5 10.02 -26.57 1.48
C GLN A 5 10.94 -25.56 2.18
N GLY A 6 10.37 -24.57 2.84
CA GLY A 6 11.10 -23.66 3.72
C GLY A 6 11.08 -24.12 5.18
N GLY A 7 11.77 -23.35 6.03
CA GLY A 7 11.78 -23.57 7.47
C GLY A 7 10.52 -23.07 8.19
N PRO A 8 10.47 -23.21 9.52
CA PRO A 8 9.37 -22.72 10.35
C PRO A 8 9.17 -21.21 10.21
N ALA A 9 7.93 -20.78 10.06
CA ALA A 9 7.53 -19.39 9.88
C ALA A 9 7.18 -18.68 11.20
N LEU A 10 7.02 -19.42 12.30
CA LEU A 10 6.66 -18.89 13.62
C LEU A 10 7.70 -19.24 14.68
N SER A 11 8.05 -18.24 15.50
CA SER A 11 8.78 -18.43 16.75
C SER A 11 7.95 -19.20 17.79
N GLY A 12 8.58 -19.66 18.88
CA GLY A 12 7.88 -20.38 19.96
C GLY A 12 6.72 -19.57 20.55
N PHE A 13 6.98 -18.31 20.90
CA PHE A 13 5.96 -17.40 21.41
C PHE A 13 4.80 -17.16 20.44
N GLU A 14 5.08 -17.00 19.14
CA GLU A 14 4.03 -16.79 18.14
C GLU A 14 3.17 -18.03 17.95
N ARG A 15 3.75 -19.23 18.03
CA ARG A 15 2.99 -20.48 18.02
C ARG A 15 2.07 -20.56 19.23
N ASP A 16 2.59 -20.34 20.43
CA ASP A 16 1.80 -20.43 21.66
C ASP A 16 0.65 -19.42 21.65
N ARG A 17 0.94 -18.15 21.30
CA ARG A 17 -0.08 -17.11 21.17
C ARG A 17 -1.15 -17.45 20.13
N ARG A 18 -0.75 -18.00 18.98
CA ARG A 18 -1.67 -18.37 17.91
C ARG A 18 -2.49 -19.61 18.27
N ALA A 19 -1.91 -20.58 18.97
CA ALA A 19 -2.63 -21.74 19.50
C ALA A 19 -3.69 -21.30 20.51
N ASP A 20 -3.36 -20.38 21.43
CA ASP A 20 -4.33 -19.82 22.38
C ASP A 20 -5.48 -19.08 21.68
N GLU A 21 -5.18 -18.32 20.64
CA GLU A 21 -6.19 -17.60 19.85
C GLU A 21 -7.14 -18.56 19.12
N LEU A 22 -6.58 -19.54 18.41
CA LEU A 22 -7.37 -20.54 17.69
C LEU A 22 -8.13 -21.47 18.64
N GLY A 23 -7.53 -21.83 19.79
CA GLY A 23 -8.14 -22.67 20.81
C GLY A 23 -9.36 -22.04 21.50
N ARG A 24 -9.47 -20.70 21.51
CA ARG A 24 -10.68 -20.00 21.96
C ARG A 24 -11.85 -20.15 20.99
N VAL A 25 -11.56 -20.36 19.71
CA VAL A 25 -12.56 -20.61 18.66
C VAL A 25 -12.91 -22.09 18.59
N ASP A 26 -11.90 -22.96 18.59
CA ASP A 26 -12.05 -24.41 18.58
C ASP A 26 -11.14 -25.07 19.64
N PRO A 27 -11.68 -25.50 20.79
CA PRO A 27 -10.92 -26.14 21.86
C PRO A 27 -10.24 -27.46 21.46
N ALA A 28 -10.58 -28.05 20.31
CA ALA A 28 -9.88 -29.23 19.79
C ALA A 28 -8.49 -28.88 19.24
N VAL A 29 -8.21 -27.62 18.94
CA VAL A 29 -6.89 -27.15 18.48
C VAL A 29 -5.93 -27.12 19.65
N THR A 30 -5.00 -28.08 19.68
CA THR A 30 -4.00 -28.22 20.77
C THR A 30 -2.61 -27.71 20.39
N GLY A 31 -2.40 -27.39 19.11
CA GLY A 31 -1.10 -26.97 18.59
C GLY A 31 -1.20 -26.34 17.21
N VAL A 32 -0.25 -25.46 16.90
CA VAL A 32 -0.16 -24.78 15.61
C VAL A 32 1.28 -24.78 15.11
N GLN A 33 1.44 -25.07 13.82
CA GLN A 33 2.69 -24.96 13.10
C GLN A 33 2.43 -24.23 11.79
N ALA A 34 3.43 -23.47 11.35
CA ALA A 34 3.45 -22.92 10.01
C ALA A 34 4.87 -23.01 9.48
N ASP A 35 5.01 -23.52 8.25
CA ASP A 35 6.27 -23.52 7.52
C ASP A 35 6.14 -22.67 6.26
N PHE A 36 7.25 -22.11 5.80
CA PHE A 36 7.30 -21.49 4.48
C PHE A 36 7.24 -22.54 3.37
N LEU A 37 6.58 -22.19 2.28
CA LEU A 37 6.61 -22.90 1.00
C LEU A 37 6.99 -21.89 -0.08
N TYR A 38 7.96 -22.23 -0.92
CA TYR A 38 8.37 -21.39 -2.03
C TYR A 38 7.91 -21.99 -3.37
N ALA A 39 7.18 -21.20 -4.14
CA ALA A 39 6.84 -21.51 -5.53
C ALA A 39 7.80 -20.77 -6.46
N VAL A 40 8.57 -21.52 -7.25
CA VAL A 40 9.55 -20.98 -8.19
C VAL A 40 9.10 -21.28 -9.62
N TRP A 41 8.83 -20.24 -10.40
CA TRP A 41 8.58 -20.36 -11.83
C TRP A 41 9.88 -20.16 -12.60
N LEU A 42 10.14 -21.06 -13.55
CA LEU A 42 11.38 -21.14 -14.30
C LEU A 42 11.06 -21.15 -15.81
N HIS A 43 11.94 -20.54 -16.61
CA HIS A 43 12.05 -20.83 -18.03
C HIS A 43 12.83 -22.13 -18.21
N GLY A 44 12.14 -23.22 -18.57
CA GLY A 44 12.73 -24.55 -18.66
C GLY A 44 12.94 -25.21 -17.30
N GLU A 45 13.87 -26.17 -17.25
CA GLU A 45 14.20 -26.92 -16.03
C GLU A 45 15.42 -26.32 -15.32
N ALA A 46 15.46 -26.45 -13.99
CA ALA A 46 16.66 -26.14 -13.22
C ALA A 46 17.62 -27.34 -13.25
N ASP A 47 18.87 -27.11 -13.65
CA ASP A 47 19.92 -28.10 -13.44
C ASP A 47 20.26 -28.27 -11.94
N ALA A 48 21.14 -29.23 -11.63
CA ALA A 48 21.53 -29.52 -10.26
C ALA A 48 22.20 -28.32 -9.55
N GLY A 49 22.96 -27.49 -10.29
CA GLY A 49 23.63 -26.32 -9.73
C GLY A 49 22.65 -25.19 -9.42
N ALA A 50 21.72 -24.93 -10.33
CA ALA A 50 20.63 -23.98 -10.14
C ALA A 50 19.73 -24.38 -8.98
N THR A 51 19.41 -25.67 -8.88
CA THR A 51 18.62 -26.22 -7.77
C THR A 51 19.34 -26.02 -6.45
N ALA A 52 20.61 -26.40 -6.35
CA ALA A 52 21.42 -26.21 -5.14
C ALA A 52 21.48 -24.72 -4.72
N ARG A 53 21.62 -23.81 -5.68
CA ARG A 53 21.64 -22.36 -5.39
C ARG A 53 20.28 -21.84 -4.94
N LEU A 54 19.17 -22.31 -5.52
CA LEU A 54 17.83 -21.98 -5.04
C LEU A 54 17.61 -22.46 -3.60
N HIS A 55 18.10 -23.66 -3.27
CA HIS A 55 18.06 -24.17 -1.90
C HIS A 55 18.83 -23.27 -0.93
N GLU A 56 20.03 -22.84 -1.30
CA GLU A 56 20.85 -21.94 -0.48
C GLU A 56 20.20 -20.57 -0.29
N LEU A 57 19.77 -19.92 -1.39
CA LEU A 57 19.16 -18.59 -1.36
C LEU A 57 17.88 -18.54 -0.53
N LEU A 58 17.05 -19.57 -0.62
CA LEU A 58 15.76 -19.65 0.06
C LEU A 58 15.84 -20.33 1.43
N ALA A 59 17.04 -20.80 1.81
CA ALA A 59 17.23 -21.71 2.94
C ALA A 59 16.23 -22.88 2.92
N ALA A 60 15.96 -23.43 1.73
CA ALA A 60 14.98 -24.48 1.54
C ALA A 60 15.53 -25.83 1.99
N THR A 61 14.75 -26.58 2.76
CA THR A 61 15.14 -27.85 3.38
C THR A 61 14.97 -29.05 2.46
N GLY A 62 14.26 -28.89 1.34
CA GLY A 62 13.99 -29.98 0.41
C GLY A 62 12.92 -29.62 -0.62
N ALA A 63 12.57 -30.58 -1.46
CA ALA A 63 11.35 -30.50 -2.25
C ALA A 63 10.13 -30.49 -1.30
N TYR A 64 9.08 -29.78 -1.67
CA TYR A 64 7.83 -29.83 -0.91
C TYR A 64 7.24 -31.25 -0.95
N GLY A 65 6.99 -31.83 0.23
CA GLY A 65 6.56 -33.23 0.37
C GLY A 65 5.33 -33.44 1.26
N HIS A 66 4.64 -32.38 1.64
CA HIS A 66 3.48 -32.48 2.54
C HIS A 66 2.16 -32.77 1.78
N ALA A 67 1.22 -33.42 2.47
CA ALA A 67 -0.07 -33.83 1.93
C ALA A 67 -1.09 -32.68 1.84
N ALA A 68 -2.17 -32.88 1.06
CA ALA A 68 -3.26 -31.91 0.84
C ALA A 68 -4.11 -31.58 2.09
N SER A 69 -3.77 -32.11 3.26
CA SER A 69 -4.46 -31.92 4.54
C SER A 69 -4.07 -30.62 5.27
N HIS A 70 -3.44 -29.66 4.58
CA HIS A 70 -2.92 -28.42 5.17
C HIS A 70 -3.62 -27.20 4.57
N LEU A 71 -3.65 -26.09 5.31
CA LEU A 71 -4.16 -24.82 4.80
C LEU A 71 -2.97 -24.03 4.24
N ILE A 72 -2.92 -23.87 2.92
CA ILE A 72 -1.88 -23.10 2.25
C ILE A 72 -2.39 -21.67 2.06
N VAL A 73 -1.63 -20.68 2.53
CA VAL A 73 -1.94 -19.25 2.42
C VAL A 73 -0.84 -18.58 1.61
N ALA A 74 -1.21 -17.82 0.59
CA ALA A 74 -0.28 -17.05 -0.23
C ALA A 74 -0.94 -15.74 -0.67
N PRO A 75 -0.21 -14.80 -1.29
CA PRO A 75 -0.80 -13.59 -1.86
C PRO A 75 -1.96 -13.92 -2.82
N ARG A 76 -2.95 -13.03 -2.93
CA ARG A 76 -4.10 -13.27 -3.83
C ARG A 76 -3.66 -13.42 -5.29
N PRO A 77 -4.27 -14.33 -6.07
CA PRO A 77 -4.07 -14.37 -7.51
C PRO A 77 -4.32 -13.00 -8.15
N GLY A 78 -3.48 -12.63 -9.11
CA GLY A 78 -3.46 -11.28 -9.71
C GLY A 78 -2.60 -10.27 -8.96
N THR A 79 -1.97 -10.65 -7.85
CA THR A 79 -1.01 -9.80 -7.12
C THR A 79 0.41 -10.38 -7.14
N ILE A 80 1.39 -9.50 -6.91
CA ILE A 80 2.81 -9.84 -6.74
C ILE A 80 3.26 -9.26 -5.41
N SER A 81 3.73 -10.11 -4.50
CA SER A 81 4.17 -9.61 -3.19
C SER A 81 5.46 -8.79 -3.33
N PRO A 82 5.70 -7.77 -2.48
CA PRO A 82 7.00 -7.10 -2.45
C PRO A 82 8.18 -8.03 -2.15
N TRP A 83 7.91 -9.15 -1.45
CA TRP A 83 8.88 -10.21 -1.22
C TRP A 83 9.24 -10.91 -2.54
N SER A 84 8.24 -11.21 -3.38
CA SER A 84 8.42 -11.86 -4.68
C SER A 84 9.33 -11.06 -5.60
N SER A 85 9.13 -9.75 -5.70
CA SER A 85 10.00 -8.87 -6.50
C SER A 85 11.46 -8.95 -6.04
N LYS A 86 11.71 -8.75 -4.73
CA LYS A 86 13.08 -8.78 -4.18
C LYS A 86 13.73 -10.15 -4.27
N ALA A 87 13.00 -11.23 -3.99
CA ALA A 87 13.51 -12.59 -4.09
C ALA A 87 13.89 -12.94 -5.53
N THR A 88 13.08 -12.49 -6.50
CA THR A 88 13.36 -12.66 -7.93
C THR A 88 14.60 -11.87 -8.35
N ASP A 89 14.73 -10.60 -7.93
CA ASP A 89 15.92 -9.77 -8.19
C ASP A 89 17.20 -10.38 -7.59
N ILE A 90 17.12 -10.93 -6.38
CA ILE A 90 18.23 -11.64 -5.72
C ILE A 90 18.62 -12.87 -6.55
N ALA A 91 17.65 -13.65 -7.02
CA ALA A 91 17.92 -14.83 -7.83
C ALA A 91 18.63 -14.46 -9.14
N HIS A 92 18.17 -13.40 -9.82
CA HIS A 92 18.84 -12.89 -11.03
C HIS A 92 20.26 -12.42 -10.75
N THR A 93 20.47 -11.67 -9.66
CA THR A 93 21.79 -11.20 -9.23
C THR A 93 22.73 -12.37 -8.89
N ALA A 94 22.19 -13.48 -8.38
CA ALA A 94 22.92 -14.72 -8.10
C ALA A 94 23.17 -15.60 -9.33
N GLY A 95 22.85 -15.10 -10.53
CA GLY A 95 23.07 -15.77 -11.81
C GLY A 95 21.97 -16.75 -12.23
N LEU A 96 20.80 -16.73 -11.59
CA LEU A 96 19.66 -17.59 -11.92
C LEU A 96 18.70 -16.89 -12.89
N ALA A 97 19.18 -16.51 -14.07
CA ALA A 97 18.40 -15.78 -15.08
C ALA A 97 17.16 -16.54 -15.59
N GLN A 98 17.13 -17.87 -15.44
CA GLN A 98 15.99 -18.71 -15.76
C GLN A 98 14.81 -18.55 -14.79
N VAL A 99 15.01 -17.95 -13.61
CA VAL A 99 13.93 -17.69 -12.66
C VAL A 99 13.02 -16.61 -13.22
N VAL A 100 11.76 -16.97 -13.47
CA VAL A 100 10.73 -16.01 -13.91
C VAL A 100 10.19 -15.24 -12.73
N ARG A 101 9.91 -15.96 -11.63
CA ARG A 101 9.35 -15.42 -10.40
C ARG A 101 9.57 -16.40 -9.26
N ILE A 102 9.73 -15.87 -8.07
CA ILE A 102 9.67 -16.63 -6.81
C ILE A 102 8.53 -16.05 -5.98
N GLU A 103 7.65 -16.88 -5.43
CA GLU A 103 6.64 -16.46 -4.46
C GLU A 103 6.71 -17.30 -3.19
N ARG A 104 6.33 -16.70 -2.06
CA ARG A 104 6.32 -17.35 -0.75
C ARG A 104 4.89 -17.54 -0.26
N ALA A 105 4.62 -18.73 0.24
CA ALA A 105 3.40 -19.13 0.91
C ALA A 105 3.70 -19.60 2.33
N LEU A 106 2.65 -19.68 3.15
CA LEU A 106 2.61 -20.29 4.47
C LEU A 106 1.79 -21.58 4.40
N VAL A 107 2.28 -22.64 5.03
CA VAL A 107 1.58 -23.92 5.14
C VAL A 107 1.22 -24.13 6.60
N TRP A 108 -0.05 -23.95 6.94
CA TRP A 108 -0.56 -24.11 8.29
C TRP A 108 -0.92 -25.56 8.60
N ARG A 109 -0.51 -26.02 9.79
CA ARG A 109 -0.88 -27.29 10.39
C ARG A 109 -1.44 -27.04 11.78
N LEU A 110 -2.65 -27.53 12.03
CA LEU A 110 -3.31 -27.43 13.32
C LEU A 110 -3.46 -28.83 13.91
N ASP A 111 -2.93 -29.04 15.10
CA ASP A 111 -3.07 -30.30 15.82
C ASP A 111 -4.47 -30.39 16.43
N GLY A 112 -5.18 -31.48 16.14
CA GLY A 112 -6.54 -31.73 16.67
C GLY A 112 -7.70 -31.05 15.91
N ALA A 113 -7.41 -30.16 14.97
CA ALA A 113 -8.43 -29.53 14.13
C ALA A 113 -9.07 -30.52 13.14
N ALA A 114 -10.36 -30.34 12.86
CA ALA A 114 -11.03 -31.03 11.76
C ALA A 114 -10.49 -30.55 10.40
N LEU A 115 -10.40 -31.47 9.44
CA LEU A 115 -9.97 -31.19 8.08
C LEU A 115 -11.15 -31.29 7.09
N PRO A 116 -11.23 -30.38 6.10
CA PRO A 116 -10.35 -29.23 5.87
C PRO A 116 -10.57 -28.09 6.89
N ILE A 117 -9.50 -27.34 7.19
CA ILE A 117 -9.59 -26.15 8.06
C ILE A 117 -10.53 -25.12 7.41
N SER A 118 -11.58 -24.72 8.12
CA SER A 118 -12.67 -23.92 7.58
C SER A 118 -13.28 -23.00 8.65
N GLY A 119 -14.27 -22.18 8.26
CA GLY A 119 -14.95 -21.25 9.16
C GLY A 119 -14.01 -20.20 9.76
N GLU A 120 -14.26 -19.84 11.01
CA GLU A 120 -13.53 -18.80 11.73
C GLU A 120 -12.03 -19.13 11.89
N LEU A 121 -11.66 -20.41 12.04
CA LEU A 121 -10.24 -20.82 12.06
C LEU A 121 -9.52 -20.43 10.76
N ARG A 122 -10.16 -20.60 9.61
CA ARG A 122 -9.58 -20.18 8.32
C ARG A 122 -9.46 -18.67 8.24
N GLU A 123 -10.44 -17.92 8.73
CA GLU A 123 -10.46 -16.46 8.70
C GLU A 123 -9.34 -15.86 9.57
N LEU A 124 -8.98 -16.50 10.68
CA LEU A 124 -7.89 -16.04 11.55
C LEU A 124 -6.47 -16.33 11.01
N LEU A 125 -6.35 -17.18 9.99
CA LEU A 125 -5.06 -17.67 9.47
C LEU A 125 -4.59 -16.95 8.20
N HIS A 126 -5.37 -16.01 7.66
CA HIS A 126 -4.97 -15.20 6.51
C HIS A 126 -5.60 -13.81 6.54
N ASP A 127 -4.93 -12.84 5.94
CA ASP A 127 -5.52 -11.53 5.67
C ASP A 127 -6.38 -11.59 4.40
N ARG A 128 -7.70 -11.52 4.55
CA ARG A 128 -8.66 -11.54 3.42
C ARG A 128 -8.42 -10.46 2.36
N MET A 129 -7.78 -9.35 2.73
CA MET A 129 -7.53 -8.22 1.83
C MET A 129 -6.34 -8.49 0.90
N THR A 130 -5.33 -9.21 1.37
CA THR A 130 -4.04 -9.36 0.66
C THR A 130 -3.69 -10.81 0.30
N GLU A 131 -4.27 -11.78 1.00
CA GLU A 131 -3.97 -13.21 0.88
C GLU A 131 -5.18 -14.03 0.42
N ALA A 132 -4.92 -15.23 -0.07
CA ALA A 132 -5.89 -16.25 -0.43
C ALA A 132 -5.47 -17.61 0.13
N VAL A 133 -6.46 -18.49 0.26
CA VAL A 133 -6.27 -19.87 0.70
C VAL A 133 -6.34 -20.80 -0.50
N PHE A 134 -5.43 -21.77 -0.55
CA PHE A 134 -5.27 -22.75 -1.60
C PHE A 134 -5.55 -24.16 -1.07
N ALA A 135 -6.20 -25.02 -1.86
CA ALA A 135 -6.56 -26.37 -1.46
C ALA A 135 -5.38 -27.34 -1.58
N GLY A 136 -4.47 -27.07 -2.53
CA GLY A 136 -3.22 -27.80 -2.68
C GLY A 136 -2.09 -26.95 -3.21
N PRO A 137 -0.85 -27.46 -3.17
CA PRO A 137 0.32 -26.73 -3.64
C PRO A 137 0.30 -26.47 -5.16
N ASP A 138 -0.37 -27.33 -5.93
CA ASP A 138 -0.53 -27.14 -7.38
C ASP A 138 -1.37 -25.91 -7.73
N ASP A 139 -2.32 -25.52 -6.86
CA ASP A 139 -3.15 -24.32 -7.06
C ASP A 139 -2.32 -23.03 -7.00
N LEU A 140 -1.11 -23.07 -6.39
CA LEU A 140 -0.19 -21.94 -6.40
C LEU A 140 0.21 -21.54 -7.83
N ALA A 141 0.09 -22.43 -8.81
CA ALA A 141 0.32 -22.09 -10.22
C ALA A 141 -0.53 -20.90 -10.69
N THR A 142 -1.70 -20.67 -10.09
CA THR A 142 -2.60 -19.52 -10.38
C THR A 142 -2.01 -18.17 -9.97
N LEU A 143 -0.97 -18.15 -9.14
CA LEU A 143 -0.25 -16.93 -8.76
C LEU A 143 0.58 -16.37 -9.91
N MET A 144 0.92 -17.20 -10.90
CA MET A 144 1.58 -16.73 -12.11
C MET A 144 0.58 -15.97 -12.99
N PRO A 145 0.85 -14.71 -13.36
CA PRO A 145 0.01 -13.99 -14.30
C PRO A 145 0.01 -14.72 -15.65
N THR A 146 -1.17 -15.12 -16.11
CA THR A 146 -1.35 -15.89 -17.36
C THR A 146 -2.21 -15.15 -18.40
N GLY A 147 -2.54 -13.88 -18.16
CA GLY A 147 -3.37 -13.08 -19.07
C GLY A 147 -2.58 -12.42 -20.21
N SER A 148 -3.19 -12.33 -21.39
CA SER A 148 -2.75 -11.42 -22.46
C SER A 148 -3.22 -9.99 -22.16
N ALA A 149 -2.59 -9.01 -22.82
CA ALA A 149 -3.10 -7.64 -22.81
C ALA A 149 -4.58 -7.63 -23.25
N ARG A 150 -5.41 -6.87 -22.54
CA ARG A 150 -6.81 -6.64 -22.91
C ARG A 150 -6.88 -5.45 -23.86
N ASP A 151 -7.76 -5.51 -24.85
CA ASP A 151 -8.04 -4.37 -25.71
C ASP A 151 -8.77 -3.28 -24.90
N GLY A 152 -8.49 -2.01 -25.21
CA GLY A 152 -9.20 -0.88 -24.63
C GLY A 152 -10.64 -0.83 -25.13
N SER A 153 -11.57 -0.35 -24.29
CA SER A 153 -12.98 -0.24 -24.64
C SER A 153 -13.40 1.21 -24.91
N HIS A 154 -14.49 1.38 -25.66
CA HIS A 154 -15.12 2.68 -25.93
C HIS A 154 -16.53 2.71 -25.36
N VAL A 155 -16.93 3.87 -24.84
CA VAL A 155 -18.30 4.10 -24.39
C VAL A 155 -19.07 4.77 -25.52
N ALA A 156 -19.94 4.00 -26.18
CA ALA A 156 -20.76 4.50 -27.28
C ALA A 156 -21.77 5.55 -26.79
N LEU A 157 -21.60 6.81 -27.20
CA LEU A 157 -22.47 7.92 -26.79
C LEU A 157 -23.85 7.86 -27.47
N GLY A 158 -23.89 7.33 -28.70
CA GLY A 158 -25.13 7.20 -29.46
C GLY A 158 -25.84 8.53 -29.68
N LYS A 159 -27.18 8.53 -29.54
CA LYS A 159 -28.01 9.75 -29.70
C LYS A 159 -28.13 10.59 -28.43
N ASP A 160 -27.86 9.98 -27.28
CA ASP A 160 -27.99 10.58 -25.95
C ASP A 160 -26.72 10.30 -25.15
N GLY A 161 -25.71 11.14 -25.39
CA GLY A 161 -24.38 10.97 -24.81
C GLY A 161 -24.39 11.11 -23.29
N GLU A 162 -25.24 11.95 -22.71
CA GLU A 162 -25.35 12.07 -21.26
C GLU A 162 -25.90 10.79 -20.63
N ALA A 163 -26.93 10.18 -21.21
CA ALA A 163 -27.46 8.91 -20.70
C ALA A 163 -26.41 7.80 -20.76
N ALA A 164 -25.66 7.70 -21.86
CA ALA A 164 -24.56 6.74 -22.00
C ALA A 164 -23.46 6.96 -20.94
N LEU A 165 -23.06 8.22 -20.71
CA LEU A 165 -22.05 8.56 -19.72
C LEU A 165 -22.53 8.36 -18.27
N ARG A 166 -23.83 8.54 -17.99
CA ARG A 166 -24.42 8.21 -16.67
C ARG A 166 -24.35 6.71 -16.40
N ALA A 167 -24.61 5.88 -17.40
CA ALA A 167 -24.45 4.43 -17.27
C ALA A 167 -22.98 4.04 -17.01
N ALA A 168 -22.06 4.58 -17.80
CA ALA A 168 -20.63 4.35 -17.63
C ALA A 168 -20.11 4.83 -16.27
N ASN A 169 -20.62 5.97 -15.76
CA ASN A 169 -20.27 6.51 -14.44
C ASN A 169 -20.57 5.51 -13.31
N VAL A 170 -21.70 4.80 -13.38
CA VAL A 170 -22.09 3.78 -12.41
C VAL A 170 -21.28 2.50 -12.59
N GLU A 171 -21.18 2.00 -13.82
CA GLU A 171 -20.50 0.75 -14.14
C GLU A 171 -19.00 0.79 -13.78
N MET A 172 -18.34 1.90 -14.10
CA MET A 172 -16.90 2.08 -13.89
C MET A 172 -16.56 2.76 -12.54
N GLY A 173 -17.57 3.21 -11.78
CA GLY A 173 -17.36 3.88 -10.50
C GLY A 173 -16.67 5.24 -10.58
N LEU A 174 -16.95 6.04 -11.62
CA LEU A 174 -16.22 7.28 -11.91
C LEU A 174 -16.56 8.43 -10.94
N SER A 175 -17.70 8.36 -10.25
CA SER A 175 -18.17 9.38 -9.30
C SER A 175 -18.28 10.79 -9.90
N LEU A 176 -18.63 10.89 -11.18
CA LEU A 176 -18.85 12.14 -11.90
C LEU A 176 -20.16 12.81 -11.47
N SER A 177 -20.12 14.12 -11.33
CA SER A 177 -21.31 14.97 -11.13
C SER A 177 -22.04 15.28 -12.43
N ASP A 178 -23.30 15.72 -12.36
CA ASP A 178 -24.08 16.08 -13.55
C ASP A 178 -23.40 17.11 -14.46
N PRO A 179 -22.76 18.19 -13.94
CA PRO A 179 -22.04 19.12 -14.79
C PRO A 179 -20.80 18.51 -15.47
N GLU A 180 -20.11 17.58 -14.81
CA GLU A 180 -18.96 16.88 -15.40
C GLU A 180 -19.39 15.92 -16.52
N ILE A 181 -20.54 15.26 -16.34
CA ILE A 181 -21.14 14.42 -17.38
C ILE A 181 -21.54 15.25 -18.60
N ALA A 182 -22.22 16.38 -18.39
CA ALA A 182 -22.59 17.30 -19.47
C ALA A 182 -21.35 17.84 -20.20
N TYR A 183 -20.31 18.23 -19.45
CA TYR A 183 -19.03 18.68 -20.02
C TYR A 183 -18.39 17.62 -20.93
N LEU A 184 -18.38 16.35 -20.50
CA LEU A 184 -17.84 15.25 -21.30
C LEU A 184 -18.70 14.98 -22.54
N ALA A 185 -20.03 14.98 -22.40
CA ALA A 185 -20.95 14.77 -23.51
C ALA A 185 -20.73 15.82 -24.61
N ASP A 186 -20.68 17.10 -24.24
CA ASP A 186 -20.43 18.21 -25.18
C ASP A 186 -19.03 18.10 -25.81
N GLY A 187 -18.02 17.79 -25.00
CA GLY A 187 -16.64 17.67 -25.45
C GLY A 187 -16.44 16.56 -26.49
N PHE A 188 -16.97 15.37 -26.24
CA PHE A 188 -16.86 14.24 -27.16
C PHE A 188 -17.78 14.39 -28.38
N ALA A 189 -18.94 15.03 -28.24
CA ALA A 189 -19.77 15.42 -29.37
C ALA A 189 -19.02 16.38 -30.31
N ALA A 190 -18.31 17.38 -29.76
CA ALA A 190 -17.49 18.30 -30.56
C ALA A 190 -16.29 17.62 -31.23
N LEU A 191 -15.71 16.60 -30.60
CA LEU A 191 -14.63 15.78 -31.18
C LEU A 191 -15.13 14.79 -32.25
N GLY A 192 -16.44 14.56 -32.35
CA GLY A 192 -17.04 13.64 -33.32
C GLY A 192 -16.66 12.18 -33.11
N ARG A 193 -16.35 11.77 -31.88
CA ARG A 193 -15.98 10.38 -31.54
C ARG A 193 -16.41 10.01 -30.13
N ASP A 194 -16.54 8.71 -29.90
CA ASP A 194 -16.76 8.15 -28.57
C ASP A 194 -15.49 8.25 -27.69
N PRO A 195 -15.64 8.42 -26.37
CA PRO A 195 -14.54 8.32 -25.43
C PRO A 195 -14.08 6.89 -25.22
N THR A 196 -12.80 6.71 -24.97
CA THR A 196 -12.27 5.45 -24.42
C THR A 196 -12.54 5.37 -22.91
N ASP A 197 -12.61 4.15 -22.38
CA ASP A 197 -12.65 3.90 -20.93
C ASP A 197 -11.53 4.61 -20.16
N THR A 198 -10.34 4.63 -20.75
CA THR A 198 -9.13 5.20 -20.19
C THR A 198 -9.21 6.73 -20.12
N GLU A 199 -9.79 7.37 -21.14
CA GLU A 199 -10.03 8.82 -21.13
C GLU A 199 -11.02 9.22 -20.03
N LEU A 200 -12.10 8.45 -19.85
CA LEU A 200 -13.09 8.71 -18.80
C LEU A 200 -12.50 8.48 -17.41
N MET A 201 -11.75 7.39 -17.21
CA MET A 201 -11.08 7.10 -15.95
C MET A 201 -10.05 8.19 -15.61
N MET A 202 -9.25 8.61 -16.59
CA MET A 202 -8.30 9.71 -16.42
C MET A 202 -9.01 11.01 -15.98
N PHE A 203 -10.09 11.37 -16.69
CA PHE A 203 -10.85 12.58 -16.37
C PHE A 203 -11.43 12.53 -14.95
N ALA A 204 -12.03 11.39 -14.57
CA ALA A 204 -12.61 11.18 -13.26
C ALA A 204 -11.58 11.33 -12.13
N GLN A 205 -10.40 10.71 -12.28
CA GLN A 205 -9.35 10.82 -11.27
C GLN A 205 -8.81 12.25 -11.14
N ALA A 206 -8.54 12.92 -12.27
CA ALA A 206 -8.01 14.28 -12.29
C ALA A 206 -9.00 15.32 -11.71
N ASN A 207 -10.31 15.07 -11.82
CA ASN A 207 -11.36 15.96 -11.32
C ASN A 207 -11.99 15.49 -10.01
N SER A 208 -11.44 14.46 -9.35
CA SER A 208 -11.85 14.07 -8.01
C SER A 208 -11.66 15.21 -7.00
N GLU A 209 -12.38 15.17 -5.87
CA GLU A 209 -12.19 16.14 -4.78
C GLU A 209 -10.73 16.15 -4.31
N HIS A 210 -10.15 14.97 -4.12
CA HIS A 210 -8.79 14.77 -3.64
C HIS A 210 -7.73 15.40 -4.56
N CYS A 211 -7.89 15.29 -5.89
CA CYS A 211 -6.93 15.87 -6.84
C CYS A 211 -7.17 17.36 -7.08
N ARG A 212 -8.43 17.77 -7.23
CA ARG A 212 -8.79 19.14 -7.65
C ARG A 212 -8.94 20.11 -6.47
N HIS A 213 -9.02 19.61 -5.24
CA HIS A 213 -9.22 20.40 -4.03
C HIS A 213 -10.40 21.37 -4.17
N LYS A 214 -11.55 20.85 -4.64
CA LYS A 214 -12.75 21.65 -4.99
C LYS A 214 -13.22 22.50 -3.81
N ILE A 215 -13.29 21.92 -2.61
CA ILE A 215 -13.73 22.59 -1.38
C ILE A 215 -12.79 23.74 -1.00
N PHE A 216 -11.48 23.52 -1.10
CA PHE A 216 -10.47 24.53 -0.74
C PHE A 216 -10.48 25.74 -1.67
N ASN A 217 -10.87 25.55 -2.94
CA ASN A 217 -10.98 26.61 -3.95
C ASN A 217 -12.40 27.17 -4.11
N ALA A 218 -13.38 26.65 -3.36
CA ALA A 218 -14.77 27.10 -3.46
C ALA A 218 -14.95 28.53 -2.93
N SER A 219 -15.99 29.20 -3.44
CA SER A 219 -16.57 30.39 -2.81
C SER A 219 -17.43 30.01 -1.62
N TRP A 220 -17.41 30.81 -0.55
CA TRP A 220 -18.10 30.49 0.70
C TRP A 220 -19.14 31.55 1.07
N GLN A 221 -20.22 31.09 1.70
CA GLN A 221 -21.22 31.92 2.36
C GLN A 221 -21.49 31.29 3.74
N ILE A 222 -21.38 32.05 4.82
CA ILE A 222 -21.64 31.59 6.18
C ILE A 222 -22.76 32.45 6.76
N ASP A 223 -23.82 31.82 7.26
CA ASP A 223 -25.01 32.49 7.81
C ASP A 223 -25.62 33.53 6.85
N GLY A 224 -25.61 33.22 5.56
CA GLY A 224 -26.12 34.11 4.51
C GLY A 224 -25.15 35.23 4.10
N VAL A 225 -23.96 35.32 4.68
CA VAL A 225 -22.96 36.35 4.36
C VAL A 225 -21.86 35.79 3.46
N PRO A 226 -21.71 36.29 2.22
CA PRO A 226 -20.62 35.90 1.34
C PRO A 226 -19.26 36.26 1.93
N LEU A 227 -18.29 35.35 1.81
CA LEU A 227 -16.92 35.56 2.25
C LEU A 227 -16.03 35.89 1.06
N ASP A 228 -15.10 36.84 1.27
CA ASP A 228 -14.06 37.13 0.31
C ASP A 228 -12.96 36.05 0.33
N GLY A 229 -12.52 35.64 -0.86
CA GLY A 229 -11.52 34.60 -1.09
C GLY A 229 -11.93 33.18 -0.68
N SER A 230 -11.26 32.20 -1.28
CA SER A 230 -11.39 30.79 -0.92
C SER A 230 -10.64 30.44 0.37
N LEU A 231 -10.80 29.21 0.87
CA LEU A 231 -9.96 28.70 1.98
C LEU A 231 -8.48 28.72 1.59
N PHE A 232 -8.16 28.35 0.34
CA PHE A 232 -6.79 28.36 -0.13
C PHE A 232 -6.21 29.78 -0.25
N ASP A 233 -7.03 30.77 -0.61
CA ASP A 233 -6.60 32.18 -0.62
C ASP A 233 -6.26 32.70 0.76
N ARG A 234 -6.95 32.21 1.79
CA ARG A 234 -6.66 32.50 3.22
C ARG A 234 -5.34 31.84 3.64
N ILE A 235 -5.05 30.63 3.19
CA ILE A 235 -3.73 30.00 3.41
C ILE A 235 -2.64 30.80 2.70
N ARG A 236 -2.82 31.15 1.42
CA ARG A 236 -1.86 31.98 0.67
C ARG A 236 -1.66 33.37 1.27
N HIS A 237 -2.69 33.93 1.94
CA HIS A 237 -2.57 35.21 2.65
C HIS A 237 -1.47 35.17 3.71
N THR A 238 -1.28 34.04 4.42
CA THR A 238 -0.20 33.91 5.41
C THR A 238 1.19 34.16 4.81
N HIS A 239 1.44 33.61 3.62
CA HIS A 239 2.70 33.80 2.90
C HIS A 239 2.82 35.21 2.31
N ARG A 240 1.72 35.78 1.76
CA ARG A 240 1.73 37.16 1.27
C ARG A 240 2.04 38.17 2.39
N SER A 241 1.46 37.96 3.56
CA SER A 241 1.60 38.84 4.71
C SER A 241 2.93 38.65 5.44
N ASN A 242 3.51 37.44 5.39
CA ASN A 242 4.79 37.13 5.99
C ASN A 242 5.58 36.14 5.11
N PRO A 243 6.24 36.61 4.04
CA PRO A 243 6.97 35.72 3.14
C PRO A 243 8.23 35.12 3.80
N GLY A 244 8.73 35.75 4.87
CA GLY A 244 9.86 35.26 5.65
C GLY A 244 11.06 34.88 4.79
N ARG A 245 11.53 33.64 4.95
CA ARG A 245 12.64 33.04 4.19
C ARG A 245 12.18 31.97 3.20
N VAL A 246 10.92 32.02 2.78
CA VAL A 246 10.35 31.04 1.84
C VAL A 246 10.91 31.30 0.44
N LEU A 247 11.37 30.23 -0.21
CA LEU A 247 11.88 30.24 -1.59
C LEU A 247 10.84 29.69 -2.57
N VAL A 248 10.07 28.68 -2.15
CA VAL A 248 9.02 28.03 -2.96
C VAL A 248 7.81 27.77 -2.06
N ALA A 249 6.63 28.20 -2.51
CA ALA A 249 5.35 27.85 -1.90
C ALA A 249 4.26 27.77 -2.98
N TYR A 250 3.41 26.74 -2.89
CA TYR A 250 2.23 26.53 -3.74
C TYR A 250 2.50 26.34 -5.25
N SER A 251 3.73 26.02 -5.64
CA SER A 251 4.14 25.87 -7.04
C SER A 251 4.96 24.60 -7.29
N ASP A 252 4.98 23.67 -6.34
CA ASP A 252 5.70 22.39 -6.38
C ASP A 252 5.05 21.42 -5.38
N ASN A 253 5.49 20.17 -5.36
CA ASN A 253 4.99 19.13 -4.46
C ASN A 253 5.36 19.34 -2.99
N SER A 254 6.35 20.21 -2.71
CA SER A 254 6.79 20.60 -1.38
C SER A 254 7.06 22.10 -1.29
N ALA A 255 7.01 22.65 -0.07
CA ALA A 255 7.50 24.00 0.19
C ALA A 255 9.02 23.99 0.42
N VAL A 256 9.70 25.08 0.09
CA VAL A 256 11.15 25.25 0.32
C VAL A 256 11.42 26.56 1.03
N SER A 257 12.23 26.52 2.07
CA SER A 257 12.74 27.70 2.78
C SER A 257 14.27 27.76 2.74
N ALA A 258 14.81 28.98 2.83
CA ALA A 258 16.24 29.18 2.89
C ALA A 258 16.79 28.59 4.20
N GLY A 259 17.77 27.70 4.08
CA GLY A 259 18.39 27.04 5.22
C GLY A 259 19.67 27.76 5.65
N TYR A 260 20.77 27.02 5.68
CA TYR A 260 22.08 27.50 6.12
C TYR A 260 23.17 26.97 5.19
N SER A 261 24.33 27.66 5.13
CA SER A 261 25.49 27.14 4.41
C SER A 261 26.22 26.11 5.26
N ALA A 262 26.56 24.97 4.66
CA ALA A 262 27.27 23.89 5.34
C ALA A 262 28.02 23.01 4.35
N ASP A 263 28.98 22.27 4.89
CA ASP A 263 29.67 21.22 4.16
C ASP A 263 28.75 20.02 3.94
N ARG A 264 28.53 19.65 2.68
CA ARG A 264 27.82 18.44 2.28
C ARG A 264 28.78 17.37 1.83
N LEU A 265 28.68 16.20 2.44
CA LEU A 265 29.47 15.02 2.07
C LEU A 265 28.75 14.26 0.95
N LEU A 266 29.27 14.34 -0.27
CA LEU A 266 28.73 13.69 -1.46
C LEU A 266 29.88 12.99 -2.22
N PRO A 267 29.60 11.92 -2.99
CA PRO A 267 30.56 11.37 -3.95
C PRO A 267 30.33 12.01 -5.33
N PRO A 268 31.15 12.97 -5.79
CA PRO A 268 30.95 13.61 -7.09
C PRO A 268 31.07 12.57 -8.22
N PRO A 269 30.21 12.62 -9.26
CA PRO A 269 30.21 11.64 -10.35
C PRO A 269 31.58 11.45 -11.02
N GLU A 270 32.38 12.50 -11.08
CA GLU A 270 33.70 12.51 -11.73
C GLU A 270 34.74 11.70 -10.95
N SER A 271 34.62 11.64 -9.62
CA SER A 271 35.62 11.01 -8.75
C SER A 271 35.14 9.74 -8.06
N GLY A 272 33.82 9.57 -7.88
CA GLY A 272 33.22 8.50 -7.07
C GLY A 272 33.66 8.50 -5.60
N SER A 273 34.42 9.51 -5.16
CA SER A 273 35.04 9.56 -3.83
C SER A 273 34.34 10.62 -2.97
N TYR A 274 33.96 10.27 -1.75
CA TYR A 274 33.32 11.20 -0.82
C TYR A 274 34.19 12.44 -0.55
N ARG A 275 33.62 13.63 -0.74
CA ARG A 275 34.24 14.93 -0.46
C ARG A 275 33.21 15.88 0.15
N TYR A 276 33.71 16.83 0.94
CA TYR A 276 32.90 17.92 1.46
C TYR A 276 32.83 19.06 0.44
N GLU A 277 31.61 19.52 0.17
CA GLU A 277 31.34 20.70 -0.65
C GLU A 277 30.57 21.72 0.17
N PHE A 278 31.12 22.92 0.33
CA PHE A 278 30.47 24.00 1.07
C PHE A 278 29.42 24.67 0.18
N GLU A 279 28.14 24.46 0.50
CA GLU A 279 27.02 25.00 -0.27
C GLU A 279 25.85 25.46 0.60
N ALA A 280 24.91 26.19 0.01
CA ALA A 280 23.65 26.54 0.67
C ALA A 280 22.74 25.30 0.77
N VAL A 281 22.46 24.87 2.00
CA VAL A 281 21.59 23.73 2.28
C VAL A 281 20.20 24.24 2.66
N ASN A 282 19.34 24.40 1.66
CA ASN A 282 17.94 24.78 1.85
C ASN A 282 17.11 23.64 2.44
N LEU A 283 15.98 23.99 3.06
CA LEU A 283 15.10 23.06 3.73
C LEU A 283 13.81 22.92 2.92
N LEU A 284 13.46 21.68 2.57
CA LEU A 284 12.14 21.36 2.03
C LEU A 284 11.25 20.81 3.15
N MET A 285 9.93 20.95 3.00
CA MET A 285 8.95 20.39 3.92
C MET A 285 7.64 20.03 3.21
N LYS A 286 7.12 18.85 3.54
CA LYS A 286 5.83 18.32 3.09
C LYS A 286 5.24 17.46 4.21
N VAL A 287 3.91 17.36 4.22
CA VAL A 287 3.15 16.43 5.06
C VAL A 287 2.01 15.92 4.21
N GLU A 288 1.77 14.62 4.24
CA GLU A 288 0.62 13.97 3.61
C GLU A 288 -0.18 13.16 4.62
N THR A 289 -1.39 12.77 4.22
CA THR A 289 -2.23 11.85 4.98
C THR A 289 -2.67 10.71 4.08
N HIS A 290 -2.91 9.53 4.65
CA HIS A 290 -3.37 8.36 3.88
C HIS A 290 -4.50 7.62 4.59
N ASN A 291 -5.54 8.37 4.93
CA ASN A 291 -6.59 7.97 5.87
C ASN A 291 -7.43 6.80 5.37
N HIS A 292 -8.03 6.94 4.18
CA HIS A 292 -8.97 5.94 3.64
C HIS A 292 -8.29 4.57 3.41
N PRO A 293 -7.11 4.47 2.76
CA PRO A 293 -6.44 3.17 2.62
C PRO A 293 -6.04 2.55 3.96
N THR A 294 -5.60 3.36 4.92
CA THR A 294 -5.22 2.88 6.27
C THR A 294 -6.43 2.32 7.03
N ALA A 295 -7.63 2.88 6.83
CA ALA A 295 -8.85 2.32 7.40
C ALA A 295 -9.22 0.94 6.84
N ILE A 296 -8.78 0.61 5.61
CA ILE A 296 -9.07 -0.67 4.95
C ILE A 296 -7.98 -1.70 5.20
N SER A 297 -6.70 -1.32 5.02
CA SER A 297 -5.53 -2.17 5.25
C SER A 297 -4.42 -1.33 5.86
N PRO A 298 -4.29 -1.33 7.21
CA PRO A 298 -3.47 -0.33 7.90
C PRO A 298 -1.98 -0.39 7.55
N TYR A 299 -1.40 -1.60 7.46
CA TYR A 299 0.03 -1.77 7.16
C TYR A 299 0.42 -1.14 5.82
N PRO A 300 -0.14 -1.57 4.66
CA PRO A 300 0.22 -0.97 3.39
C PRO A 300 -0.26 0.48 3.28
N GLY A 301 -1.41 0.84 3.86
CA GLY A 301 -1.89 2.23 3.87
C GLY A 301 -0.93 3.20 4.56
N ALA A 302 -0.39 2.84 5.71
CA ALA A 302 0.59 3.69 6.40
C ALA A 302 1.97 3.68 5.70
N ALA A 303 2.39 2.53 5.16
CA ALA A 303 3.64 2.39 4.43
C ALA A 303 3.66 3.25 3.16
N THR A 304 2.61 3.18 2.32
CA THR A 304 2.51 3.98 1.10
C THR A 304 2.25 5.46 1.39
N GLY A 305 1.67 5.80 2.55
CA GLY A 305 1.56 7.18 3.02
C GLY A 305 2.95 7.80 3.24
N SER A 306 3.85 7.07 3.93
CA SER A 306 5.25 7.49 4.06
C SER A 306 5.96 7.51 2.70
N GLY A 307 5.72 6.51 1.86
CA GLY A 307 6.37 6.39 0.56
C GLY A 307 5.94 7.44 -0.46
N GLY A 308 4.67 7.87 -0.46
CA GLY A 308 4.16 8.95 -1.30
C GLY A 308 4.83 10.27 -0.96
N GLU A 309 4.80 10.61 0.32
CA GLU A 309 5.40 11.84 0.85
C GLU A 309 6.91 11.90 0.59
N ILE A 310 7.64 10.80 0.79
CA ILE A 310 9.08 10.71 0.45
C ILE A 310 9.34 10.97 -1.05
N ARG A 311 8.46 10.53 -1.95
CA ARG A 311 8.60 10.79 -3.39
C ARG A 311 8.41 12.27 -3.71
N ASP A 312 7.49 12.94 -3.05
CA ASP A 312 7.29 14.38 -3.22
C ASP A 312 8.48 15.21 -2.75
N GLU A 313 9.10 14.82 -1.63
CA GLU A 313 10.36 15.41 -1.19
C GLU A 313 11.44 15.22 -2.29
N GLY A 314 11.60 14.00 -2.79
CA GLY A 314 12.58 13.67 -3.82
C GLY A 314 12.35 14.38 -5.16
N ALA A 315 11.09 14.58 -5.55
CA ALA A 315 10.67 15.17 -6.82
C ALA A 315 10.64 16.71 -6.81
N THR A 316 10.88 17.35 -5.66
CA THR A 316 10.87 18.81 -5.55
C THR A 316 11.92 19.45 -6.47
N GLY A 317 11.54 20.43 -7.28
CA GLY A 317 12.40 21.09 -8.27
C GLY A 317 12.97 20.14 -9.32
N ILE A 318 14.29 19.92 -9.28
CA ILE A 318 15.03 19.05 -10.22
C ILE A 318 15.67 17.86 -9.52
N GLY A 319 15.12 17.45 -8.37
CA GLY A 319 15.65 16.36 -7.54
C GLY A 319 16.20 16.86 -6.22
N ARG A 320 15.69 16.33 -5.11
CA ARG A 320 16.17 16.64 -3.74
C ARG A 320 16.32 15.36 -2.92
N ARG A 321 16.88 15.51 -1.72
CA ARG A 321 17.20 14.40 -0.84
C ARG A 321 16.37 14.47 0.45
N PRO A 322 15.48 13.49 0.68
CA PRO A 322 14.78 13.36 1.94
C PRO A 322 15.73 13.23 3.13
N LYS A 323 15.35 13.78 4.29
CA LYS A 323 16.25 13.83 5.47
C LYS A 323 15.67 13.25 6.75
N ALA A 324 14.47 13.66 7.15
CA ALA A 324 13.82 13.19 8.36
C ALA A 324 12.30 13.24 8.19
N GLY A 325 11.60 12.25 8.73
CA GLY A 325 10.15 12.17 8.70
C GLY A 325 9.51 12.40 10.06
N LEU A 326 8.19 12.56 10.04
CA LEU A 326 7.31 12.50 11.21
C LEU A 326 6.15 11.55 10.93
N THR A 327 5.51 11.02 11.97
CA THR A 327 4.37 10.10 11.81
C THR A 327 3.26 10.42 12.81
N GLY A 328 2.02 10.53 12.34
CA GLY A 328 0.88 10.91 13.16
C GLY A 328 -0.29 9.94 12.99
N PHE A 329 -0.94 9.58 14.10
CA PHE A 329 -2.15 8.74 14.09
C PHE A 329 -3.25 9.35 14.98
N ALA A 330 -4.46 9.42 14.44
CA ALA A 330 -5.68 9.69 15.20
C ALA A 330 -6.68 8.55 14.92
N VAL A 331 -7.14 7.87 15.97
CA VAL A 331 -8.06 6.72 15.89
C VAL A 331 -9.13 6.79 16.97
N SER A 332 -10.17 5.96 16.86
CA SER A 332 -11.16 5.76 17.94
C SER A 332 -10.55 5.07 19.16
N HIS A 333 -11.37 4.77 20.17
CA HIS A 333 -10.91 4.03 21.35
C HIS A 333 -10.35 2.65 20.99
N LEU A 334 -9.19 2.32 21.58
CA LEU A 334 -8.46 1.09 21.26
C LEU A 334 -9.19 -0.15 21.76
N ARG A 335 -9.82 -0.07 22.93
CA ARG A 335 -10.55 -1.18 23.56
C ARG A 335 -9.67 -2.43 23.64
N ILE A 336 -8.46 -2.28 24.19
CA ILE A 336 -7.51 -3.39 24.33
C ILE A 336 -8.18 -4.48 25.20
N PRO A 337 -8.33 -5.73 24.72
CA PRO A 337 -9.17 -6.73 25.41
C PRO A 337 -8.79 -7.02 26.86
N THR A 338 -7.50 -6.93 27.18
CA THR A 338 -6.96 -7.18 28.53
C THR A 338 -6.84 -5.91 29.38
N LEU A 339 -7.16 -4.74 28.82
CA LEU A 339 -6.98 -3.44 29.47
C LEU A 339 -8.10 -2.44 29.09
N PRO A 340 -9.38 -2.77 29.37
CA PRO A 340 -10.49 -1.86 29.09
C PRO A 340 -10.40 -0.61 29.97
N GLN A 341 -10.71 0.56 29.41
CA GLN A 341 -10.78 1.82 30.13
C GLN A 341 -12.24 2.27 30.36
N PRO A 342 -12.55 2.96 31.48
CA PRO A 342 -13.93 3.28 31.85
C PRO A 342 -14.63 4.29 30.92
N TRP A 343 -13.88 5.01 30.08
CA TRP A 343 -14.43 5.93 29.08
C TRP A 343 -14.65 5.28 27.70
N GLU A 344 -14.25 4.01 27.52
CA GLU A 344 -14.38 3.33 26.24
C GLU A 344 -15.78 2.70 26.10
N GLU A 345 -16.72 3.47 25.57
CA GLU A 345 -18.03 2.95 25.17
C GLU A 345 -17.94 2.21 23.83
N SER A 346 -18.93 1.39 23.47
CA SER A 346 -18.96 0.69 22.16
C SER A 346 -19.93 1.36 21.20
N ALA A 347 -19.42 2.04 20.17
CA ALA A 347 -20.25 2.63 19.10
C ALA A 347 -20.44 1.70 17.89
N GLY A 348 -19.83 0.50 17.92
CA GLY A 348 -19.73 -0.39 16.76
C GLY A 348 -18.79 0.15 15.67
N ARG A 349 -18.63 -0.61 14.58
CA ARG A 349 -17.88 -0.20 13.39
C ARG A 349 -18.39 -0.91 12.15
N PRO A 350 -18.24 -0.34 10.94
CA PRO A 350 -18.45 -1.09 9.70
C PRO A 350 -17.53 -2.33 9.64
N SER A 351 -18.07 -3.45 9.17
CA SER A 351 -17.34 -4.74 9.10
C SER A 351 -16.21 -4.77 8.06
N HIS A 352 -16.18 -3.79 7.16
CA HIS A 352 -15.19 -3.70 6.07
C HIS A 352 -13.98 -2.81 6.39
N ILE A 353 -13.97 -2.10 7.52
CA ILE A 353 -12.82 -1.31 7.99
C ILE A 353 -12.11 -2.02 9.15
N ALA A 354 -10.82 -1.75 9.33
CA ALA A 354 -10.02 -2.17 10.48
C ALA A 354 -10.52 -1.49 11.78
N SER A 355 -10.33 -2.15 12.93
CA SER A 355 -10.57 -1.49 14.22
C SER A 355 -9.47 -0.46 14.54
N ALA A 356 -9.72 0.43 15.51
CA ALA A 356 -8.70 1.35 16.00
C ALA A 356 -7.47 0.61 16.55
N LEU A 357 -7.68 -0.54 17.20
CA LEU A 357 -6.60 -1.40 17.68
C LEU A 357 -5.79 -1.98 16.51
N ASP A 358 -6.45 -2.53 15.49
CA ASP A 358 -5.79 -3.10 14.32
C ASP A 358 -4.95 -2.03 13.60
N ILE A 359 -5.49 -0.81 13.46
CA ILE A 359 -4.74 0.33 12.89
C ILE A 359 -3.47 0.60 13.68
N MET A 360 -3.54 0.59 15.01
CA MET A 360 -2.38 0.87 15.86
C MET A 360 -1.42 -0.31 16.03
N LEU A 361 -1.85 -1.54 15.74
CA LEU A 361 -0.98 -2.72 15.69
C LEU A 361 -0.20 -2.78 14.38
N ASP A 362 -0.84 -2.47 13.25
CA ASP A 362 -0.26 -2.68 11.91
C ASP A 362 0.25 -1.40 11.23
N GLY A 363 -0.49 -0.29 11.35
CA GLY A 363 -0.18 0.98 10.68
C GLY A 363 1.20 1.55 11.06
N PRO A 364 1.53 1.70 12.36
CA PRO A 364 2.85 2.17 12.79
C PRO A 364 3.99 1.29 12.26
N ILE A 365 3.81 -0.03 12.20
CA ILE A 365 4.82 -0.96 11.67
C ILE A 365 4.99 -0.73 10.16
N GLY A 366 3.92 -0.54 9.41
CA GLY A 366 3.97 -0.22 7.98
C GLY A 366 4.74 1.07 7.68
N ALA A 367 4.41 2.17 8.37
CA ALA A 367 5.12 3.44 8.23
C ALA A 367 6.60 3.33 8.64
N ALA A 368 6.88 2.68 9.78
CA ALA A 368 8.25 2.46 10.24
C ALA A 368 9.04 1.58 9.27
N ARG A 369 8.44 0.53 8.72
CA ARG A 369 9.09 -0.36 7.74
C ARG A 369 9.53 0.43 6.52
N PHE A 370 8.67 1.29 5.97
CA PHE A 370 9.02 2.10 4.80
C PHE A 370 10.17 3.06 5.12
N ASN A 371 10.08 3.82 6.23
CA ASN A 371 11.13 4.74 6.66
C ASN A 371 12.48 4.02 6.91
N ASN A 372 12.45 2.86 7.58
CA ASN A 372 13.63 2.06 7.88
C ASN A 372 14.29 1.50 6.61
N GLU A 373 13.50 0.92 5.71
CA GLU A 373 14.02 0.29 4.50
C GLU A 373 14.52 1.34 3.49
N PHE A 374 13.85 2.49 3.39
CA PHE A 374 14.32 3.63 2.60
C PHE A 374 15.56 4.29 3.21
N GLY A 375 15.68 4.30 4.53
CA GLY A 375 16.79 4.93 5.25
C GLY A 375 16.55 6.40 5.63
N ARG A 376 15.30 6.76 6.00
CA ARG A 376 14.96 8.08 6.55
C ARG A 376 14.56 7.94 8.04
N PRO A 377 15.22 8.63 8.98
CA PRO A 377 14.82 8.60 10.39
C PRO A 377 13.46 9.28 10.60
N ALA A 378 12.56 8.64 11.36
CA ALA A 378 11.33 9.26 11.85
C ALA A 378 11.58 9.84 13.25
N LEU A 379 11.55 11.18 13.38
CA LEU A 379 12.07 11.89 14.56
C LEU A 379 11.00 12.55 15.42
N CYS A 380 9.76 12.62 14.95
CA CYS A 380 8.66 13.26 15.65
C CYS A 380 7.32 12.60 15.28
N GLY A 381 6.28 12.84 16.08
CA GLY A 381 4.97 12.31 15.79
C GLY A 381 3.92 12.69 16.81
N PHE A 382 2.68 12.26 16.54
CA PHE A 382 1.59 12.33 17.52
C PHE A 382 0.75 11.06 17.47
N PHE A 383 0.13 10.73 18.60
CA PHE A 383 -0.88 9.68 18.69
C PHE A 383 -2.04 10.17 19.54
N ARG A 384 -3.26 10.07 19.01
CA ARG A 384 -4.49 10.48 19.69
C ARG A 384 -5.56 9.40 19.55
N SER A 385 -6.16 8.99 20.66
CA SER A 385 -7.41 8.25 20.68
C SER A 385 -8.57 9.17 21.06
N PHE A 386 -9.62 9.23 20.24
CA PHE A 386 -10.82 10.01 20.52
C PHE A 386 -12.01 9.43 19.76
N GLU A 387 -13.17 9.35 20.39
CA GLU A 387 -14.42 8.86 19.80
C GLU A 387 -15.58 9.82 20.07
#